data_AF-A0A3C2DT95-F1
#
_entry.id   AF-A0A3C2DT95-F1
#
_cell.length_a   1.000
_cell.length_b   1.000
_cell.length_c   1.000
_cell.angle_alpha   90.00
_cell.angle_beta   90.00
_cell.angle_gamma   90.00
#
_symmetry.space_group_name_H-M   'P 1'
#
loop_
_entity.id
_entity.type
_entity.pdbx_description
1 polymer ?
#
loop_
_entity_poly.entity_id
_entity_poly.type
_entity_poly.pdbx_seq_one_letter_code
_entity_poly.pdbx_strand_id
1 'polypeptide(L)'
;MLCLSFGVLFVKIAGLCGGNVSDVAASKNTVGVTVASSRGNIYDCNMRQIVNCDTVLTAAIKPCEESLSSLKALVPENEIPSVYATLSQGKIAVCASNAVFDEKNIKTAQTAVRYGENSLAPHITGYVDGDGNGVSGIEKCYNNVLLSYSGTLKARCGAAASGKLLEGAEITFFKDGYMSAGGVELTVDRDIQ
;
A
#
# COMPACT_ATOMS: atom_id res chain seq x y z
N MET A 1 -9.74 52.84 2.23
CA MET A 1 -9.10 51.69 1.55
C MET A 1 -9.33 50.32 2.22
N LEU A 2 -9.89 50.23 3.45
CA LEU A 2 -10.18 48.96 4.14
C LEU A 2 -11.48 48.27 3.66
N CYS A 3 -12.47 49.03 3.17
CA CYS A 3 -13.76 48.44 2.72
C CYS A 3 -13.64 47.71 1.37
N LEU A 4 -12.66 48.08 0.54
CA LEU A 4 -12.46 47.49 -0.79
C LEU A 4 -11.77 46.11 -0.69
N SER A 5 -10.90 45.91 0.30
CA SER A 5 -10.26 44.61 0.55
C SER A 5 -11.23 43.57 1.11
N PHE A 6 -12.16 43.97 1.97
CA PHE A 6 -13.24 43.08 2.46
C PHE A 6 -14.18 42.66 1.32
N GLY A 7 -14.52 43.56 0.40
CA GLY A 7 -15.38 43.24 -0.74
C GLY A 7 -14.80 42.15 -1.64
N VAL A 8 -13.49 42.20 -1.94
CA VAL A 8 -12.81 41.18 -2.75
C VAL A 8 -12.76 39.83 -2.04
N LEU A 9 -12.64 39.82 -0.71
CA LEU A 9 -12.67 38.60 0.10
C LEU A 9 -14.04 37.91 -0.01
N PHE A 10 -15.14 38.67 0.09
CA PHE A 10 -16.49 38.13 -0.03
C PHE A 10 -16.79 37.59 -1.43
N VAL A 11 -16.31 38.23 -2.49
CA VAL A 11 -16.47 37.73 -3.87
C VAL A 11 -15.68 36.43 -4.08
N LYS A 12 -14.47 36.31 -3.51
CA LYS A 12 -13.73 35.04 -3.54
C LYS A 12 -14.42 33.92 -2.76
N ILE A 13 -14.96 34.22 -1.59
CA ILE A 13 -15.70 33.24 -0.78
C ILE A 13 -16.98 32.81 -1.50
N ALA A 14 -17.74 33.75 -2.09
CA ALA A 14 -18.93 33.43 -2.86
C ALA A 14 -18.62 32.58 -4.11
N GLY A 15 -17.49 32.84 -4.78
CA GLY A 15 -17.01 32.01 -5.88
C GLY A 15 -16.61 30.59 -5.45
N LEU A 16 -16.06 30.43 -4.25
CA LEU A 16 -15.76 29.13 -3.65
C LEU A 16 -17.02 28.39 -3.18
N CYS A 17 -18.03 29.10 -2.69
CA CYS A 17 -19.31 28.50 -2.27
C CYS A 17 -20.25 28.16 -3.43
N GLY A 18 -20.08 28.79 -4.60
CA GLY A 18 -20.90 28.56 -5.80
C GLY A 18 -20.36 27.49 -6.76
N GLY A 19 -19.18 26.92 -6.49
CA GLY A 19 -18.69 25.74 -7.22
C GLY A 19 -19.56 24.53 -6.90
N ASN A 20 -19.90 23.73 -7.91
CA ASN A 20 -20.71 22.51 -7.79
C ASN A 20 -20.37 21.69 -6.53
N VAL A 21 -21.20 21.84 -5.49
CA VAL A 21 -21.06 21.15 -4.19
C VAL A 21 -21.44 19.66 -4.30
N SER A 22 -21.67 19.15 -5.50
CA SER A 22 -21.96 17.74 -5.75
C SER A 22 -20.76 16.80 -5.53
N ASP A 23 -19.53 17.33 -5.49
CA ASP A 23 -18.32 16.49 -5.28
C ASP A 23 -17.64 16.67 -3.91
N VAL A 24 -18.18 17.52 -3.02
CA VAL A 24 -17.57 17.81 -1.70
C VAL A 24 -18.53 17.54 -0.53
N ALA A 25 -19.79 17.15 -0.78
CA ALA A 25 -20.77 16.82 0.27
C ALA A 25 -20.62 15.40 0.86
N ALA A 26 -19.60 14.65 0.44
CA ALA A 26 -19.26 13.38 1.05
C ALA A 26 -17.79 13.40 1.46
N SER A 27 -17.46 14.12 2.54
CA SER A 27 -16.31 13.75 3.36
C SER A 27 -16.60 12.36 3.96
N LYS A 28 -16.56 11.32 3.12
CA LYS A 28 -16.57 9.94 3.57
C LYS A 28 -15.26 9.82 4.34
N ASN A 29 -15.33 9.83 5.67
CA ASN A 29 -14.18 9.44 6.47
C ASN A 29 -13.73 8.08 5.94
N THR A 30 -12.50 7.97 5.45
CA THR A 30 -11.96 6.69 4.99
C THR A 30 -10.89 6.24 5.95
N VAL A 31 -10.99 5.00 6.43
CA VAL A 31 -9.92 4.37 7.19
C VAL A 31 -9.11 3.53 6.22
N GLY A 32 -7.78 3.64 6.31
CA GLY A 32 -6.85 2.91 5.47
C GLY A 32 -5.81 2.16 6.28
N VAL A 33 -5.43 0.97 5.80
CA VAL A 33 -4.31 0.17 6.31
C VAL A 33 -3.31 -0.06 5.19
N THR A 34 -2.02 -0.04 5.51
CA THR A 34 -0.97 -0.39 4.55
C THR A 34 -0.96 -1.90 4.33
N VAL A 35 -1.10 -2.30 3.07
CA VAL A 35 -1.15 -3.70 2.62
C VAL A 35 0.25 -4.17 2.27
N ALA A 36 0.99 -3.34 1.53
CA ALA A 36 2.38 -3.58 1.19
C ALA A 36 3.10 -2.25 1.02
N SER A 37 4.41 -2.28 1.25
CA SER A 37 5.31 -1.17 0.96
C SER A 37 6.27 -1.58 -0.15
N SER A 38 6.65 -0.64 -0.99
CA SER A 38 7.64 -0.80 -2.04
C SER A 38 8.75 0.22 -1.86
N ARG A 39 9.90 -0.10 -2.44
CA ARG A 39 11.09 0.74 -2.54
C ARG A 39 11.60 0.65 -3.97
N GLY A 40 12.42 1.62 -4.39
CA GLY A 40 13.01 1.65 -5.72
C GLY A 40 13.59 0.29 -6.15
N ASN A 41 13.48 0.03 -7.45
CA ASN A 41 13.95 -1.21 -8.05
C ASN A 41 15.47 -1.20 -8.26
N ILE A 42 16.03 -2.38 -8.43
CA ILE A 42 17.41 -2.59 -8.84
C ILE A 42 17.35 -3.41 -10.13
N TYR A 43 18.04 -2.94 -11.17
CA TYR A 43 18.01 -3.52 -12.50
C TYR A 43 19.39 -4.03 -12.91
N ASP A 44 19.40 -5.04 -13.78
CA ASP A 44 20.58 -5.44 -14.52
C ASP A 44 20.88 -4.47 -15.68
N CYS A 45 21.96 -4.70 -16.42
CA CYS A 45 22.37 -3.87 -17.57
C CYS A 45 21.40 -3.93 -18.77
N ASN A 46 20.40 -4.81 -18.72
CA ASN A 46 19.36 -4.98 -19.72
C ASN A 46 18.00 -4.46 -19.22
N MET A 47 17.99 -3.65 -18.16
CA MET A 47 16.78 -3.09 -17.53
C MET A 47 15.80 -4.14 -16.97
N ARG A 48 16.28 -5.35 -16.65
CA ARG A 48 15.50 -6.40 -16.00
C ARG A 48 15.63 -6.31 -14.49
N GLN A 49 14.52 -6.47 -13.78
CA GLN A 49 14.52 -6.41 -12.33
C GLN A 49 15.34 -7.55 -11.70
N ILE A 50 16.14 -7.19 -10.70
CA ILE A 50 16.90 -8.12 -9.85
C ILE A 50 16.17 -8.37 -8.52
N VAL A 51 15.48 -7.34 -8.01
CA VAL A 51 14.63 -7.38 -6.81
C VAL A 51 13.16 -7.25 -7.19
N ASN A 52 12.24 -7.61 -6.28
CA ASN A 52 10.78 -7.58 -6.52
C ASN A 52 10.29 -8.54 -7.62
N CYS A 53 11.06 -9.61 -7.92
CA CYS A 53 10.72 -10.60 -8.94
C CYS A 53 9.54 -11.50 -8.54
N ASP A 54 9.42 -11.79 -7.25
CA ASP A 54 8.40 -12.69 -6.72
C ASP A 54 7.24 -11.91 -6.13
N THR A 55 6.07 -12.51 -6.15
CA THR A 55 4.86 -11.92 -5.57
C THR A 55 4.17 -12.90 -4.63
N VAL A 56 3.65 -12.37 -3.53
CA VAL A 56 2.78 -13.09 -2.61
C VAL A 56 1.37 -12.51 -2.70
N LEU A 57 0.37 -13.37 -2.50
CA LEU A 57 -1.02 -12.93 -2.42
C LEU A 57 -1.30 -12.41 -1.02
N THR A 58 -1.74 -11.15 -0.92
CA THR A 58 -2.04 -10.49 0.34
C THR A 58 -3.52 -10.12 0.39
N ALA A 59 -4.21 -10.51 1.46
CA ALA A 59 -5.61 -10.18 1.71
C ALA A 59 -5.75 -8.97 2.63
N ALA A 60 -6.73 -8.12 2.32
CA ALA A 60 -7.28 -7.13 3.24
C ALA A 60 -8.70 -7.58 3.65
N ILE A 61 -8.92 -7.69 4.96
CA ILE A 61 -10.10 -8.31 5.55
C ILE A 61 -10.81 -7.30 6.45
N LYS A 62 -12.10 -7.09 6.20
CA LYS A 62 -12.97 -6.27 7.04
C LYS A 62 -13.53 -7.10 8.20
N PRO A 63 -13.69 -6.52 9.40
CA PRO A 63 -14.37 -7.17 10.52
C PRO A 63 -15.88 -7.28 10.24
N CYS A 64 -16.31 -8.43 9.74
CA CYS A 64 -17.70 -8.85 9.64
C CYS A 64 -17.82 -10.37 9.87
N GLU A 65 -19.04 -10.86 10.17
CA GLU A 65 -19.28 -12.28 10.43
C GLU A 65 -18.90 -13.18 9.25
N GLU A 66 -19.21 -12.74 8.02
CA GLU A 66 -18.84 -13.44 6.78
C GLU A 66 -17.32 -13.63 6.68
N SER A 67 -16.54 -12.56 6.91
CA SER A 67 -15.08 -12.60 6.92
C SER A 67 -14.51 -13.53 7.99
N LEU A 68 -15.11 -13.54 9.18
CA LEU A 68 -14.67 -14.41 10.29
C LEU A 68 -14.94 -15.88 9.98
N SER A 69 -16.06 -16.19 9.32
CA SER A 69 -16.39 -17.56 8.92
C SER A 69 -15.42 -18.12 7.86
N SER A 70 -14.94 -17.25 6.96
CA SER A 70 -14.04 -17.61 5.85
C SER A 70 -12.55 -17.56 6.23
N LEU A 71 -12.22 -17.18 7.47
CA LEU A 71 -10.85 -16.90 7.91
C LEU A 71 -9.90 -18.09 7.73
N LYS A 72 -10.37 -19.31 8.04
CA LYS A 72 -9.57 -20.55 7.93
C LYS A 72 -9.23 -20.94 6.49
N ALA A 73 -10.11 -20.60 5.54
CA ALA A 73 -9.88 -20.88 4.13
C ALA A 73 -8.97 -19.81 3.49
N LEU A 74 -9.05 -18.58 4.01
CA LEU A 74 -8.38 -17.41 3.46
C LEU A 74 -6.93 -17.27 3.91
N VAL A 75 -6.67 -17.53 5.20
CA VAL A 75 -5.45 -17.13 5.91
C VAL A 75 -4.64 -18.37 6.32
N PRO A 76 -3.30 -18.36 6.20
CA PRO A 76 -2.43 -19.36 6.79
C PRO A 76 -2.69 -19.56 8.29
N GLU A 77 -2.69 -20.81 8.77
CA GLU A 77 -3.09 -21.16 10.13
C GLU A 77 -2.29 -20.43 11.23
N ASN A 78 -1.00 -20.18 10.96
CA ASN A 78 -0.10 -19.43 11.84
C ASN A 78 -0.47 -17.95 12.01
N GLU A 79 -1.14 -17.34 11.02
CA GLU A 79 -1.51 -15.91 11.05
C GLU A 79 -2.93 -15.67 11.61
N ILE A 80 -3.78 -16.71 11.65
CA ILE A 80 -5.18 -16.64 12.12
C ILE A 80 -5.32 -15.91 13.48
N PRO A 81 -4.52 -16.22 14.53
CA PRO A 81 -4.67 -15.54 15.83
C PRO A 81 -4.43 -14.03 15.77
N SER A 82 -3.42 -13.60 14.99
CA SER A 82 -3.06 -12.18 14.82
C SER A 82 -4.14 -11.42 14.04
N VAL A 83 -4.64 -12.04 12.97
CA VAL A 83 -5.73 -11.49 12.16
C VAL A 83 -7.01 -11.36 12.98
N TYR A 84 -7.38 -12.40 13.73
CA TYR A 84 -8.56 -12.38 14.59
C TYR A 84 -8.50 -11.28 15.65
N ALA A 85 -7.33 -11.07 16.29
CA ALA A 85 -7.14 -9.99 17.25
C ALA A 85 -7.34 -8.61 16.62
N THR A 86 -6.88 -8.40 15.39
CA THR A 86 -7.04 -7.14 14.65
C THR A 86 -8.51 -6.90 14.26
N LEU A 87 -9.19 -7.93 13.77
CA LEU A 87 -10.61 -7.87 13.42
C LEU A 87 -11.48 -7.62 14.66
N SER A 88 -11.15 -8.22 15.80
CA SER A 88 -11.84 -8.00 17.08
C SER A 88 -11.75 -6.55 17.58
N GLN A 89 -10.72 -5.81 17.16
CA GLN A 89 -10.60 -4.36 17.43
C GLN A 89 -11.42 -3.49 16.45
N GLY A 90 -12.14 -4.10 15.50
CA GLY A 90 -12.91 -3.36 14.50
C GLY A 90 -12.07 -2.73 13.39
N LYS A 91 -10.82 -3.19 13.19
CA LYS A 91 -9.88 -2.68 12.18
C LYS A 91 -9.78 -3.64 10.99
N ILE A 92 -9.36 -3.11 9.84
CA ILE A 92 -9.03 -3.93 8.66
C ILE A 92 -7.75 -4.70 8.99
N ALA A 93 -7.78 -6.02 8.83
CA ALA A 93 -6.60 -6.87 8.96
C ALA A 93 -5.95 -7.10 7.59
N VAL A 94 -4.63 -7.22 7.58
CA VAL A 94 -3.82 -7.53 6.40
C VAL A 94 -2.99 -8.78 6.71
N CYS A 95 -3.01 -9.76 5.82
CA CYS A 95 -2.28 -11.02 5.98
C CYS A 95 -1.97 -11.67 4.63
N ALA A 96 -1.06 -12.64 4.63
CA ALA A 96 -0.89 -13.51 3.48
C ALA A 96 -2.18 -14.29 3.20
N SER A 97 -2.42 -14.65 1.95
CA SER A 97 -3.63 -15.35 1.54
C SER A 97 -3.34 -16.57 0.66
N ASN A 98 -4.09 -17.64 0.90
CA ASN A 98 -3.95 -18.89 0.15
C ASN A 98 -4.78 -18.93 -1.14
N ALA A 99 -5.74 -18.02 -1.30
CA ALA A 99 -6.66 -18.01 -2.44
C ALA A 99 -7.07 -16.58 -2.80
N VAL A 100 -7.46 -16.39 -4.05
CA VAL A 100 -7.88 -15.08 -4.57
C VAL A 100 -9.32 -14.82 -4.21
N PHE A 101 -9.57 -13.66 -3.61
CA PHE A 101 -10.90 -13.15 -3.30
C PHE A 101 -11.05 -11.72 -3.82
N ASP A 102 -12.22 -11.44 -4.40
CA ASP A 102 -12.63 -10.10 -4.83
C ASP A 102 -14.07 -9.87 -4.37
N GLU A 103 -14.23 -9.84 -3.05
CA GLU A 103 -15.51 -9.61 -2.40
C GLU A 103 -15.51 -8.25 -1.70
N LYS A 104 -16.70 -7.80 -1.34
CA LYS A 104 -16.89 -6.50 -0.69
C LYS A 104 -16.10 -6.34 0.62
N ASN A 105 -16.04 -7.42 1.40
CA ASN A 105 -15.46 -7.45 2.75
C ASN A 105 -14.05 -8.05 2.77
N ILE A 106 -13.65 -8.76 1.70
CA ILE A 106 -12.37 -9.45 1.57
C ILE A 106 -11.85 -9.18 0.16
N LYS A 107 -10.71 -8.49 0.07
CA LYS A 107 -10.03 -8.30 -1.22
C LYS A 107 -8.59 -8.74 -1.14
N THR A 108 -8.14 -9.36 -2.23
CA THR A 108 -6.76 -9.81 -2.37
C THR A 108 -6.03 -9.01 -3.44
N ALA A 109 -4.74 -8.81 -3.23
CA ALA A 109 -3.85 -8.19 -4.20
C ALA A 109 -2.52 -8.96 -4.23
N GLN A 110 -1.93 -9.08 -5.42
CA GLN A 110 -0.55 -9.52 -5.55
C GLN A 110 0.37 -8.39 -5.11
N THR A 111 1.25 -8.70 -4.16
CA THR A 111 2.22 -7.76 -3.61
C THR A 111 3.61 -8.33 -3.80
N ALA A 112 4.55 -7.51 -4.26
CA ALA A 112 5.91 -7.95 -4.53
C ALA A 112 6.67 -8.26 -3.23
N VAL A 113 7.51 -9.29 -3.29
CA VAL A 113 8.48 -9.66 -2.26
C VAL A 113 9.84 -9.13 -2.70
N ARG A 114 10.45 -8.25 -1.90
CA ARG A 114 11.69 -7.56 -2.32
C ARG A 114 12.83 -8.54 -2.62
N TYR A 115 13.05 -9.50 -1.73
CA TYR A 115 14.05 -10.56 -1.87
C TYR A 115 13.35 -11.91 -1.88
N GLY A 116 12.84 -12.30 -3.04
CA GLY A 116 12.24 -13.62 -3.22
C GLY A 116 13.26 -14.70 -3.59
N GLU A 117 12.79 -15.93 -3.80
CA GLU A 117 13.62 -17.06 -4.22
C GLU A 117 14.29 -16.83 -5.58
N ASN A 118 13.64 -16.06 -6.46
CA ASN A 118 14.17 -15.71 -7.78
C ASN A 118 15.03 -14.42 -7.77
N SER A 119 15.37 -13.91 -6.59
CA SER A 119 16.28 -12.76 -6.44
C SER A 119 17.70 -13.17 -6.79
N LEU A 120 18.36 -12.36 -7.63
CA LEU A 120 19.73 -12.65 -8.08
C LEU A 120 20.76 -11.77 -7.39
N ALA A 121 22.00 -12.25 -7.44
CA ALA A 121 23.18 -11.57 -6.92
C ALA A 121 23.00 -11.02 -5.48
N PRO A 122 22.51 -11.80 -4.50
CA PRO A 122 22.12 -11.31 -3.17
C PRO A 122 23.23 -10.56 -2.43
N HIS A 123 24.50 -10.92 -2.68
CA HIS A 123 25.65 -10.22 -2.10
C HIS A 123 25.95 -8.87 -2.76
N ILE A 124 25.58 -8.68 -4.02
CA ILE A 124 25.69 -7.41 -4.73
C ILE A 124 24.51 -6.51 -4.34
N THR A 125 23.28 -7.03 -4.41
CA THR A 125 22.08 -6.29 -4.00
C THR A 125 22.15 -5.88 -2.54
N GLY A 126 22.50 -6.81 -1.65
CA GLY A 126 22.52 -6.60 -0.21
C GLY A 126 21.12 -6.72 0.39
N TYR A 127 20.93 -6.15 1.59
CA TYR A 127 19.67 -6.21 2.32
C TYR A 127 19.36 -4.89 3.05
N VAL A 128 18.12 -4.78 3.53
CA VAL A 128 17.62 -3.67 4.34
C VAL A 128 17.30 -4.12 5.77
N ASP A 129 17.35 -3.19 6.72
CA ASP A 129 16.88 -3.42 8.09
C ASP A 129 15.35 -3.27 8.23
N GLY A 130 14.84 -3.45 9.45
CA GLY A 130 13.42 -3.32 9.76
C GLY A 130 12.85 -1.90 9.58
N ASP A 131 13.72 -0.88 9.56
CA ASP A 131 13.34 0.52 9.30
C ASP A 131 13.36 0.85 7.79
N GLY A 132 13.78 -0.12 6.96
CA GLY A 132 13.87 0.03 5.51
C GLY A 132 15.15 0.71 5.03
N ASN A 133 16.18 0.83 5.87
CA ASN A 133 17.48 1.37 5.48
C ASN A 133 18.39 0.27 4.92
N GLY A 134 19.11 0.57 3.85
CA GLY A 134 20.07 -0.35 3.25
C GLY A 134 21.29 -0.58 4.15
N VAL A 135 21.57 -1.85 4.45
CA VAL A 135 22.64 -2.27 5.36
C VAL A 135 23.89 -2.73 4.61
N SER A 136 23.74 -3.29 3.42
CA SER A 136 24.85 -3.79 2.59
C SER A 136 24.59 -3.62 1.10
N GLY A 137 25.62 -3.83 0.28
CA GLY A 137 25.51 -3.84 -1.18
C GLY A 137 24.95 -2.54 -1.77
N ILE A 138 24.26 -2.69 -2.92
CA ILE A 138 23.58 -1.61 -3.62
C ILE A 138 22.50 -0.97 -2.75
N GLU A 139 21.80 -1.74 -1.91
CA GLU A 139 20.81 -1.20 -0.97
C GLU A 139 21.40 -0.10 -0.09
N LYS A 140 22.60 -0.31 0.44
CA LYS A 140 23.31 0.69 1.26
C LYS A 140 23.87 1.82 0.41
N CYS A 141 24.57 1.51 -0.68
CA CYS A 141 25.26 2.52 -1.51
C CYS A 141 24.28 3.53 -2.12
N TYR A 142 23.09 3.08 -2.51
CA TYR A 142 22.07 3.90 -3.15
C TYR A 142 20.83 4.08 -2.27
N ASN A 143 20.98 4.00 -0.95
CA ASN A 143 19.85 4.02 -0.02
C ASN A 143 18.87 5.17 -0.28
N ASN A 144 19.39 6.38 -0.44
CA ASN A 144 18.57 7.59 -0.61
C ASN A 144 17.82 7.60 -1.95
N VAL A 145 18.45 7.11 -3.02
CA VAL A 145 17.83 7.02 -4.35
C VAL A 145 16.72 5.97 -4.34
N LEU A 146 16.98 4.81 -3.75
CA LEU A 146 15.96 3.76 -3.63
C LEU A 146 14.80 4.20 -2.73
N LEU A 147 15.08 4.96 -1.65
CA LEU A 147 14.06 5.54 -0.79
C LEU A 147 13.18 6.56 -1.52
N SER A 148 13.72 7.39 -2.41
CA SER A 148 12.94 8.41 -3.12
C SER A 148 11.88 7.84 -4.06
N TYR A 149 12.00 6.56 -4.42
CA TYR A 149 11.04 5.81 -5.24
C TYR A 149 10.16 4.85 -4.42
N SER A 150 10.11 5.06 -3.10
CA SER A 150 9.27 4.24 -2.21
C SER A 150 7.80 4.58 -2.37
N GLY A 151 6.96 3.62 -2.03
CA GLY A 151 5.52 3.75 -2.15
C GLY A 151 4.78 2.73 -1.30
N THR A 152 3.46 2.88 -1.22
CA THR A 152 2.61 2.03 -0.41
C THR A 152 1.33 1.64 -1.15
N LEU A 153 0.95 0.37 -1.02
CA LEU A 153 -0.36 -0.12 -1.38
C LEU A 153 -1.23 -0.03 -0.12
N LYS A 154 -2.33 0.71 -0.18
CA LYS A 154 -3.24 0.91 0.95
C LYS A 154 -4.59 0.26 0.65
N ALA A 155 -5.15 -0.49 1.59
CA ALA A 155 -6.54 -0.91 1.56
C ALA A 155 -7.38 0.14 2.31
N ARG A 156 -8.40 0.70 1.67
CA ARG A 156 -9.26 1.75 2.22
C ARG A 156 -10.71 1.31 2.23
N CYS A 157 -11.43 1.71 3.27
CA CYS A 157 -12.87 1.51 3.38
C CYS A 157 -13.52 2.74 3.99
N GLY A 158 -14.78 2.99 3.62
CA GLY A 158 -15.58 4.05 4.23
C GLY A 158 -15.78 3.78 5.73
N ALA A 159 -15.73 4.84 6.53
CA ALA A 159 -15.87 4.83 7.97
C ALA A 159 -16.87 5.91 8.43
N ALA A 160 -17.53 5.63 9.54
CA ALA A 160 -18.40 6.57 10.22
C ALA A 160 -17.60 7.69 10.89
N ALA A 161 -18.28 8.72 11.38
CA ALA A 161 -17.66 9.79 12.17
C ALA A 161 -16.94 9.26 13.43
N SER A 162 -17.35 8.11 13.95
CA SER A 162 -16.73 7.41 15.09
C SER A 162 -15.45 6.63 14.75
N GLY A 163 -15.05 6.57 13.48
CA GLY A 163 -13.92 5.76 13.02
C GLY A 163 -14.24 4.27 12.81
N LYS A 164 -15.45 3.82 13.15
CA LYS A 164 -15.92 2.47 12.83
C LYS A 164 -16.14 2.32 11.32
N LEU A 165 -15.73 1.20 10.75
CA LEU A 165 -15.95 0.89 9.33
C LEU A 165 -17.44 0.84 9.01
N LEU A 166 -17.85 1.45 7.90
CA LEU A 166 -19.25 1.51 7.47
C LEU A 166 -19.70 0.14 6.99
N GLU A 167 -20.80 -0.38 7.54
CA GLU A 167 -21.48 -1.53 6.96
C GLU A 167 -21.89 -1.21 5.52
N GLY A 168 -21.66 -2.15 4.62
CA GLY A 168 -21.93 -1.93 3.21
C GLY A 168 -20.90 -1.09 2.44
N ALA A 169 -19.83 -0.57 3.07
CA ALA A 169 -18.69 -0.02 2.35
C ALA A 169 -17.72 -1.14 1.92
N GLU A 170 -17.26 -1.07 0.67
CA GLU A 170 -16.31 -2.00 0.06
C GLU A 170 -14.86 -1.62 0.37
N ILE A 171 -13.97 -2.61 0.44
CA ILE A 171 -12.53 -2.39 0.47
C ILE A 171 -12.04 -1.99 -0.92
N THR A 172 -11.25 -0.93 -1.01
CA THR A 172 -10.61 -0.50 -2.26
C THR A 172 -9.10 -0.41 -2.08
N PHE A 173 -8.34 -0.88 -3.06
CA PHE A 173 -6.89 -0.72 -3.06
C PHE A 173 -6.50 0.61 -3.72
N PHE A 174 -5.62 1.34 -3.05
CA PHE A 174 -5.06 2.59 -3.52
C PHE A 174 -3.53 2.47 -3.57
N LYS A 175 -2.95 2.69 -4.75
CA LYS A 175 -1.50 2.72 -4.95
C LYS A 175 -1.01 4.15 -4.77
N ASP A 176 -0.15 4.34 -3.77
CA ASP A 176 0.50 5.60 -3.44
C ASP A 176 1.99 5.46 -3.77
N GLY A 177 2.35 5.62 -5.05
CA GLY A 177 3.71 5.34 -5.55
C GLY A 177 4.15 3.87 -5.49
N TYR A 178 3.24 2.95 -5.16
CA TYR A 178 3.57 1.53 -5.01
C TYR A 178 4.12 0.93 -6.31
N MET A 179 5.27 0.26 -6.22
CA MET A 179 5.97 -0.37 -7.35
C MET A 179 6.25 0.61 -8.49
N SER A 180 6.73 1.82 -8.14
CA SER A 180 7.22 2.76 -9.15
C SER A 180 8.39 2.17 -9.95
N ALA A 181 8.53 2.56 -11.22
CA ALA A 181 9.60 2.06 -12.08
C ALA A 181 10.99 2.64 -11.73
N GLY A 182 11.06 3.66 -10.86
CA GLY A 182 12.33 4.31 -10.51
C GLY A 182 13.25 3.40 -9.69
N GLY A 183 14.55 3.55 -9.90
CA GLY A 183 15.53 2.64 -9.31
C GLY A 183 16.97 2.91 -9.75
N VAL A 184 17.81 1.90 -9.55
CA VAL A 184 19.23 1.89 -9.90
C VAL A 184 19.49 0.80 -10.93
N GLU A 185 20.16 1.13 -12.02
CA GLU A 185 20.64 0.18 -13.02
C GLU A 185 22.09 -0.19 -12.71
N LEU A 186 22.40 -1.49 -12.74
CA LEU A 186 23.73 -2.02 -12.53
C LEU A 186 24.39 -2.41 -13.85
N THR A 187 25.71 -2.54 -13.83
CA THR A 187 26.47 -3.13 -14.94
C THR A 187 26.50 -4.67 -14.89
N VAL A 188 25.81 -5.27 -13.92
CA VAL A 188 25.70 -6.74 -13.78
C VAL A 188 24.75 -7.25 -14.85
N ASP A 189 25.11 -8.37 -15.48
CA ASP A 189 24.23 -9.10 -16.38
C ASP A 189 23.66 -10.32 -15.65
N ARG A 190 22.32 -10.41 -15.62
CA ARG A 190 21.58 -11.53 -15.03
C ARG A 190 21.89 -12.87 -15.69
N ASP A 191 22.20 -12.89 -16.97
CA ASP A 191 22.42 -14.12 -17.75
C ASP A 191 23.84 -14.70 -17.54
N ILE A 192 24.77 -13.91 -16.97
CA ILE A 192 26.16 -14.33 -16.69
C ILE A 192 26.33 -14.76 -15.23
N GLN A 193 25.52 -14.21 -14.32
CA GLN A 193 25.60 -14.40 -12.87
C GLN A 193 25.08 -15.76 -12.40
#